data_AF-A0A1J4N9T4-F1
#
_entry.id   AF-A0A1J4N9T4-F1
#
_cell.length_a   1.000
_cell.length_b   1.000
_cell.length_c   1.000
_cell.angle_alpha   90.00
_cell.angle_beta   90.00
_cell.angle_gamma   90.00
#
_symmetry.space_group_name_H-M   'P 1'
#
loop_
_entity.id
_entity.type
_entity.pdbx_description
1 polymer ?
#
loop_
_entity_poly.entity_id
_entity_poly.type
_entity_poly.pdbx_seq_one_letter_code
_entity_poly.pdbx_strand_id
1 'polypeptide(L)'
;MLDEVILAGGVRRAPSLEGYRVVRAEIAADHEAYLRLRREVFVTEQGLFAGSDLDDVDEDPRRIVLLARADDGEFLGGVRLHPAQPDARDVGWWRGSRLAVKADARQLLGVGAALVRAACAAAEDAGALRFDATVQARNEGLFRRLGWVPRERIHLHDMTHVVMEWPLVRIGRLAEATKSPLGDLIGALVGRSTPGFRGDDGAPVPGSDLVAACDAILPSMVERDPEWAGWCAVLVNVNDLSAMGAEPVGLLDAIGARDASFARRIVRGLAEAAQAWGVPVLGGHTQLGVPAALSVTALGRAERPVPGGGGAPGNQLRLSADLGGGWRPGYHGRQWDSSSHRTSAELRALSGVVPALAPTAAKDVSMAGLVGTAGMLVEASGCRAIIDVAAVPAPSAASVADWFTCFPGFAMLTAEEPGRVSTPAGLPGFVSSAVCGELVPGTGVGLRWPDGTVTDAIDHTVTGLGPAT
;
A
#
# COMPACT_ATOMS: atom_id res chain seq x y z
N MET A 1 18.40 65.70 -37.40
CA MET A 1 17.39 64.67 -37.08
C MET A 1 18.14 63.38 -36.85
N LEU A 2 18.38 63.06 -35.57
CA LEU A 2 18.92 61.78 -35.12
C LEU A 2 17.71 61.02 -34.62
N ASP A 3 17.19 60.10 -35.43
CA ASP A 3 16.06 59.26 -35.03
C ASP A 3 16.56 58.16 -34.09
N GLU A 4 15.79 57.97 -33.03
CA GLU A 4 16.14 57.31 -31.78
C GLU A 4 16.41 55.80 -31.95
N VAL A 5 17.62 55.36 -31.60
CA VAL A 5 17.92 53.94 -31.37
C VAL A 5 17.74 53.65 -29.88
N ILE A 6 16.60 53.08 -29.50
CA ILE A 6 16.34 52.65 -28.12
C ILE A 6 16.85 51.21 -27.95
N LEU A 7 17.98 51.05 -27.27
CA LEU A 7 18.41 49.78 -26.67
C LEU A 7 17.83 49.68 -25.25
N ALA A 8 16.64 49.10 -25.12
CA ALA A 8 16.06 48.77 -23.82
C ALA A 8 16.61 47.41 -23.33
N GLY A 9 17.88 47.40 -22.95
CA GLY A 9 18.46 46.29 -22.18
C GLY A 9 18.02 46.39 -20.73
N GLY A 10 16.94 45.72 -20.35
CA GLY A 10 16.58 45.57 -18.95
C GLY A 10 17.66 44.78 -18.20
N VAL A 11 18.26 45.37 -17.18
CA VAL A 11 19.11 44.65 -16.23
C VAL A 11 18.23 43.65 -15.48
N ARG A 12 18.13 42.41 -15.99
CA ARG A 12 17.52 41.30 -15.24
C ARG A 12 18.44 41.02 -14.05
N ARG A 13 18.01 41.43 -12.85
CA ARG A 13 18.62 40.95 -11.60
C ARG A 13 18.66 39.43 -11.68
N ALA A 14 19.82 38.84 -11.45
CA ALA A 14 19.94 37.40 -11.30
C ALA A 14 18.91 36.94 -10.25
N PRO A 15 18.00 36.02 -10.56
CA PRO A 15 17.04 35.52 -9.59
C PRO A 15 17.82 34.89 -8.43
N SER A 16 17.48 35.27 -7.21
CA SER A 16 18.04 34.68 -5.99
C SER A 16 17.79 33.17 -6.02
N LEU A 17 18.72 32.40 -5.43
CA LEU A 17 18.68 30.94 -5.33
C LEU A 17 17.45 30.39 -4.56
N GLU A 18 16.50 31.23 -4.17
CA GLU A 18 15.27 30.93 -3.40
C GLU A 18 13.96 31.33 -4.13
N GLY A 19 14.00 31.83 -5.36
CA GLY A 19 12.87 32.60 -5.94
C GLY A 19 11.78 31.86 -6.73
N TYR A 20 11.51 30.56 -6.51
CA TYR A 20 10.43 29.86 -7.22
C TYR A 20 9.78 28.72 -6.42
N ARG A 21 8.51 28.43 -6.77
CA ARG A 21 7.70 27.34 -6.20
C ARG A 21 7.21 26.38 -7.27
N VAL A 22 7.08 25.10 -6.93
CA VAL A 22 6.42 24.11 -7.78
C VAL A 22 4.97 23.98 -7.34
N VAL A 23 4.05 24.14 -8.28
CA VAL A 23 2.60 24.08 -8.07
C VAL A 23 1.95 23.12 -9.07
N ARG A 24 0.79 22.57 -8.73
CA ARG A 24 -0.02 21.81 -9.69
C ARG A 24 -0.68 22.79 -10.67
N ALA A 25 -0.78 22.41 -11.94
CA ALA A 25 -1.61 23.11 -12.92
C ALA A 25 -3.09 22.91 -12.56
N GLU A 26 -3.84 24.00 -12.45
CA GLU A 26 -5.26 23.95 -12.03
C GLU A 26 -6.20 24.51 -13.10
N ILE A 27 -5.72 25.44 -13.93
CA ILE A 27 -6.55 26.13 -14.92
C ILE A 27 -6.08 25.87 -16.35
N ALA A 28 -6.97 26.03 -17.34
CA ALA A 28 -6.66 25.80 -18.75
C ALA A 28 -5.40 26.56 -19.22
N ALA A 29 -5.22 27.81 -18.76
CA ALA A 29 -4.06 28.63 -19.10
C ALA A 29 -2.71 28.04 -18.64
N ASP A 30 -2.70 27.29 -17.52
CA ASP A 30 -1.53 26.57 -17.03
C ASP A 30 -1.13 25.46 -18.00
N HIS A 31 -2.11 24.66 -18.40
CA HIS A 31 -1.92 23.57 -19.35
C HIS A 31 -1.45 24.10 -20.70
N GLU A 32 -2.08 25.16 -21.22
CA GLU A 32 -1.66 25.78 -22.47
C GLU A 32 -0.23 26.33 -22.41
N ALA A 33 0.16 26.98 -21.30
CA ALA A 33 1.52 27.47 -21.11
C ALA A 33 2.55 26.33 -21.11
N TYR A 34 2.21 25.22 -20.46
CA TYR A 34 3.04 24.01 -20.46
C TYR A 34 3.15 23.37 -21.84
N LEU A 35 2.05 23.26 -22.59
CA LEU A 35 2.04 22.73 -23.96
C LEU A 35 2.87 23.60 -24.92
N ARG A 36 2.79 24.93 -24.80
CA ARG A 36 3.65 25.84 -25.58
C ARG A 36 5.14 25.62 -25.28
N LEU A 37 5.51 25.50 -24.01
CA LEU A 37 6.89 25.23 -23.62
C LEU A 37 7.37 23.86 -24.11
N ARG A 38 6.54 22.82 -24.00
CA ARG A 38 6.87 21.48 -24.52
C ARG A 38 7.16 21.51 -26.02
N ARG A 39 6.32 22.20 -26.79
CA ARG A 39 6.52 22.38 -28.23
C ARG A 39 7.84 23.09 -28.53
N GLU A 40 8.11 24.21 -27.86
CA GLU A 40 9.37 24.94 -27.99
C GLU A 40 10.58 24.04 -27.70
N VAL A 41 10.56 23.32 -26.58
CA VAL A 41 11.69 22.51 -26.11
C VAL A 41 11.89 21.23 -26.90
N PHE A 42 10.83 20.47 -27.19
CA PHE A 42 10.94 19.14 -27.80
C PHE A 42 10.83 19.18 -29.33
N VAL A 43 9.99 20.05 -29.89
CA VAL A 43 9.78 20.15 -31.35
C VAL A 43 10.79 21.13 -31.95
N THR A 44 10.83 22.37 -31.46
CA THR A 44 11.63 23.42 -32.10
C THR A 44 13.12 23.35 -31.75
N GLU A 45 13.47 23.29 -30.46
CA GLU A 45 14.87 23.30 -30.02
C GLU A 45 15.58 21.96 -30.25
N GLN A 46 14.91 20.84 -29.91
CA GLN A 46 15.53 19.51 -29.95
C GLN A 46 15.24 18.72 -31.22
N GLY A 47 14.20 19.09 -31.99
CA GLY A 47 13.82 18.36 -33.20
C GLY A 47 13.36 16.91 -32.95
N LEU A 48 12.85 16.59 -31.77
CA LEU A 48 12.48 15.21 -31.40
C LEU A 48 11.22 14.70 -32.07
N PHE A 49 10.29 15.60 -32.35
CA PHE A 49 9.00 15.28 -32.92
C PHE A 49 8.77 16.12 -34.17
N ALA A 50 8.13 15.53 -35.18
CA ALA A 50 7.69 16.23 -36.36
C ALA A 50 6.39 16.99 -36.04
N GLY A 51 6.49 18.31 -35.89
CA GLY A 51 5.32 19.20 -35.83
C GLY A 51 4.57 19.26 -34.50
N SER A 52 4.46 18.20 -33.70
CA SER A 52 3.78 18.20 -32.39
C SER A 52 4.33 17.13 -31.45
N ASP A 53 4.37 17.40 -30.14
CA ASP A 53 4.75 16.42 -29.10
C ASP A 53 3.55 15.89 -28.27
N LEU A 54 2.32 16.23 -28.68
CA LEU A 54 1.08 15.76 -28.08
C LEU A 54 0.93 14.24 -28.23
N ASP A 55 0.35 13.59 -27.21
CA ASP A 55 0.04 12.16 -27.19
C ASP A 55 -1.27 11.90 -26.41
N ASP A 56 -1.74 10.65 -26.41
CA ASP A 56 -3.03 10.28 -25.79
C ASP A 56 -3.09 10.57 -24.28
N VAL A 57 -1.93 10.60 -23.61
CA VAL A 57 -1.82 10.98 -22.19
C VAL A 57 -2.24 12.43 -21.98
N ASP A 58 -2.16 13.29 -23.00
CA ASP A 58 -2.66 14.65 -22.91
C ASP A 58 -4.18 14.78 -22.80
N GLU A 59 -4.92 13.70 -23.05
CA GLU A 59 -6.37 13.64 -22.85
C GLU A 59 -6.77 12.83 -21.60
N ASP A 60 -5.82 12.15 -20.93
CA ASP A 60 -6.09 11.37 -19.72
C ASP A 60 -6.41 12.30 -18.53
N PRO A 61 -7.62 12.23 -17.94
CA PRO A 61 -8.01 13.08 -16.82
C PRO A 61 -7.22 12.81 -15.53
N ARG A 62 -6.53 11.66 -15.44
CA ARG A 62 -5.70 11.28 -14.28
C ARG A 62 -4.32 11.90 -14.32
N ARG A 63 -3.91 12.52 -15.44
CA ARG A 63 -2.60 13.16 -15.55
C ARG A 63 -2.46 14.28 -14.52
N ILE A 64 -1.26 14.45 -14.01
CA ILE A 64 -0.86 15.55 -13.15
C ILE A 64 0.19 16.36 -13.90
N VAL A 65 0.00 17.68 -13.98
CA VAL A 65 1.02 18.59 -14.50
C VAL A 65 1.50 19.45 -13.35
N LEU A 66 2.81 19.47 -13.14
CA LEU A 66 3.48 20.32 -12.15
C LEU A 66 4.24 21.42 -12.88
N LEU A 67 4.12 22.65 -12.39
CA LEU A 67 4.71 23.85 -12.96
C LEU A 67 5.63 24.52 -11.94
N ALA A 68 6.82 24.89 -12.37
CA ALA A 68 7.70 25.78 -11.62
C ALA A 68 7.36 27.23 -11.97
N ARG A 69 7.06 28.04 -10.96
CA ARG A 69 6.75 29.47 -11.08
C ARG A 69 7.65 30.28 -10.18
N ALA A 70 8.31 31.29 -10.74
CA ALA A 70 9.03 32.28 -9.96
C ALA A 70 8.09 33.06 -9.02
N ASP A 71 8.66 33.76 -8.04
CA ASP A 71 7.88 34.54 -7.06
C ASP A 71 7.08 35.67 -7.71
N ASP A 72 7.58 36.23 -8.81
CA ASP A 72 6.88 37.22 -9.65
C ASP A 72 5.80 36.60 -10.56
N GLY A 73 5.60 35.28 -10.48
CA GLY A 73 4.62 34.53 -11.25
C GLY A 73 5.14 34.02 -12.60
N GLU A 74 6.38 34.33 -12.98
CA GLU A 74 6.96 33.86 -14.24
C GLU A 74 6.99 32.34 -14.30
N PHE A 75 6.44 31.77 -15.38
CA PHE A 75 6.50 30.33 -15.64
C PHE A 75 7.91 29.91 -16.05
N LEU A 76 8.53 28.97 -15.35
CA LEU A 76 9.94 28.57 -15.55
C LEU A 76 10.09 27.19 -16.20
N GLY A 77 9.13 26.30 -16.01
CA GLY A 77 9.19 24.92 -16.48
C GLY A 77 8.05 24.06 -15.97
N GLY A 78 7.91 22.86 -16.50
CA GLY A 78 6.92 21.90 -16.03
C GLY A 78 7.29 20.45 -16.28
N VAL A 79 6.57 19.55 -15.63
CA VAL A 79 6.67 18.09 -15.80
C VAL A 79 5.28 17.47 -15.73
N ARG A 80 5.07 16.39 -16.47
CA ARG A 80 3.81 15.63 -16.47
C ARG A 80 4.03 14.28 -15.77
N LEU A 81 3.05 13.88 -14.99
CA LEU A 81 2.91 12.55 -14.42
C LEU A 81 1.60 11.94 -14.88
N HIS A 82 1.56 10.63 -15.01
CA HIS A 82 0.37 9.91 -15.41
C HIS A 82 0.49 8.41 -15.09
N PRO A 83 -0.62 7.67 -14.99
CA PRO A 83 -0.60 6.22 -15.04
C PRO A 83 0.11 5.73 -16.31
N ALA A 84 0.86 4.65 -16.19
CA ALA A 84 1.61 4.06 -17.30
C ALA A 84 0.72 3.52 -18.42
N GLN A 85 -0.53 3.19 -18.09
CA GLN A 85 -1.52 2.63 -19.01
C GLN A 85 -2.75 3.54 -19.07
N PRO A 86 -2.86 4.40 -20.10
CA PRO A 86 -3.96 5.37 -20.24
C PRO A 86 -5.35 4.72 -20.32
N ASP A 87 -5.46 3.57 -20.98
CA ASP A 87 -6.76 2.91 -21.19
C ASP A 87 -7.06 1.78 -20.20
N ALA A 88 -6.22 1.61 -19.17
CA ALA A 88 -6.38 0.57 -18.16
C ALA A 88 -6.68 1.16 -16.78
N ARG A 89 -7.19 0.29 -15.90
CA ARG A 89 -7.28 0.57 -14.45
C ARG A 89 -5.91 1.05 -13.96
N ASP A 90 -5.89 2.07 -13.11
CA ASP A 90 -4.67 2.45 -12.41
C ASP A 90 -4.24 1.32 -11.46
N VAL A 91 -3.10 0.71 -11.77
CA VAL A 91 -2.49 -0.38 -11.01
C VAL A 91 -1.39 0.14 -10.06
N GLY A 92 -1.28 1.45 -9.85
CA GLY A 92 -0.18 2.05 -9.08
C GLY A 92 1.15 2.11 -9.85
N TRP A 93 1.13 1.90 -11.17
CA TRP A 93 2.28 2.13 -12.04
C TRP A 93 2.17 3.49 -12.72
N TRP A 94 3.01 4.43 -12.30
CA TRP A 94 3.03 5.81 -12.79
C TRP A 94 4.31 6.11 -13.56
N ARG A 95 4.26 7.10 -14.45
CA ARG A 95 5.41 7.56 -15.23
C ARG A 95 5.59 9.07 -15.19
N GLY A 96 6.84 9.50 -15.10
CA GLY A 96 7.25 10.88 -15.33
C GLY A 96 7.57 11.12 -16.79
N SER A 97 6.96 12.13 -17.41
CA SER A 97 7.19 12.47 -18.82
C SER A 97 7.21 13.97 -19.08
N ARG A 98 7.75 14.35 -20.25
CA ARG A 98 7.72 15.71 -20.80
C ARG A 98 8.28 16.82 -19.88
N LEU A 99 9.30 16.50 -19.07
CA LEU A 99 10.04 17.50 -18.29
C LEU A 99 10.68 18.55 -19.22
N ALA A 100 10.16 19.77 -19.17
CA ALA A 100 10.63 20.90 -19.97
C ALA A 100 10.91 22.11 -19.07
N VAL A 101 12.05 22.75 -19.27
CA VAL A 101 12.47 23.96 -18.53
C VAL A 101 12.90 25.01 -19.55
N LYS A 102 12.53 26.28 -19.35
CA LYS A 102 12.97 27.39 -20.22
C LYS A 102 14.50 27.48 -20.27
N ALA A 103 15.05 27.87 -21.42
CA ALA A 103 16.49 27.89 -21.64
C ALA A 103 17.27 28.75 -20.62
N ASP A 104 16.73 29.92 -20.24
CA ASP A 104 17.30 30.83 -19.25
C ASP A 104 17.25 30.27 -17.81
N ALA A 105 16.25 29.44 -17.50
CA ALA A 105 16.09 28.78 -16.21
C ALA A 105 16.91 27.48 -16.06
N ARG A 106 17.41 26.89 -17.15
CA ARG A 106 18.18 25.61 -17.13
C ARG A 106 19.51 25.70 -16.40
N GLN A 107 20.20 26.85 -16.48
CA GLN A 107 21.60 26.97 -16.05
C GLN A 107 21.79 27.55 -14.65
N LEU A 108 20.76 28.14 -14.03
CA LEU A 108 20.94 29.02 -12.86
C LEU A 108 20.14 28.60 -11.61
N LEU A 109 19.13 27.74 -11.71
CA LEU A 109 18.10 27.64 -10.66
C LEU A 109 17.77 26.22 -10.17
N GLY A 110 18.34 25.16 -10.74
CA GLY A 110 18.01 23.79 -10.34
C GLY A 110 16.53 23.41 -10.55
N VAL A 111 15.79 24.17 -11.36
CA VAL A 111 14.34 24.01 -11.61
C VAL A 111 14.00 22.60 -12.05
N GLY A 112 14.79 22.01 -12.96
CA GLY A 112 14.60 20.63 -13.39
C GLY A 112 14.70 19.63 -12.24
N ALA A 113 15.65 19.82 -11.33
CA ALA A 113 15.79 18.96 -10.14
C ALA A 113 14.61 19.13 -9.16
N ALA A 114 14.12 20.35 -8.98
CA ALA A 114 12.95 20.62 -8.14
C ALA A 114 11.67 20.02 -8.72
N LEU A 115 11.46 20.14 -10.05
CA LEU A 115 10.35 19.49 -10.75
C LEU A 115 10.41 17.97 -10.64
N VAL A 116 11.58 17.36 -10.79
CA VAL A 116 11.74 15.90 -10.62
C VAL A 116 11.42 15.48 -9.18
N ARG A 117 11.91 16.20 -8.16
CA ARG A 117 11.56 15.90 -6.75
C ARG A 117 10.07 16.06 -6.48
N ALA A 118 9.46 17.12 -6.99
CA ALA A 118 8.02 17.34 -6.85
C ALA A 118 7.22 16.27 -7.58
N ALA A 119 7.71 15.77 -8.73
CA ALA A 119 7.11 14.65 -9.43
C ALA A 119 7.18 13.36 -8.60
N CYS A 120 8.33 13.03 -8.01
CA CYS A 120 8.44 11.88 -7.10
C CYS A 120 7.41 11.95 -5.95
N ALA A 121 7.31 13.09 -5.27
CA ALA A 121 6.34 13.30 -4.20
C ALA A 121 4.88 13.18 -4.71
N ALA A 122 4.55 13.80 -5.85
CA ALA A 122 3.22 13.73 -6.43
C ALA A 122 2.84 12.32 -6.89
N ALA A 123 3.80 11.51 -7.35
CA ALA A 123 3.56 10.11 -7.68
C ALA A 123 3.25 9.28 -6.42
N GLU A 124 3.98 9.51 -5.33
CA GLU A 124 3.70 8.88 -4.03
C GLU A 124 2.31 9.24 -3.51
N ASP A 125 1.95 10.53 -3.56
CA ASP A 125 0.63 11.04 -3.14
C ASP A 125 -0.51 10.51 -4.03
N ALA A 126 -0.24 10.28 -5.32
CA ALA A 126 -1.19 9.67 -6.24
C ALA A 126 -1.36 8.15 -6.03
N GLY A 127 -0.58 7.56 -5.12
CA GLY A 127 -0.65 6.14 -4.80
C GLY A 127 0.15 5.25 -5.74
N ALA A 128 1.26 5.74 -6.28
CA ALA A 128 2.20 4.93 -7.03
C ALA A 128 2.92 3.91 -6.13
N LEU A 129 3.08 2.70 -6.65
CA LEU A 129 3.93 1.62 -6.13
C LEU A 129 5.07 1.27 -7.11
N ARG A 130 4.99 1.74 -8.35
CA ARG A 130 6.10 1.82 -9.32
C ARG A 130 6.08 3.18 -9.99
N PHE A 131 7.24 3.83 -10.05
CA PHE A 131 7.41 5.11 -10.73
C PHE A 131 8.66 5.09 -11.61
N ASP A 132 8.48 5.23 -12.92
CA ASP A 132 9.60 5.25 -13.87
C ASP A 132 9.54 6.40 -14.88
N ALA A 133 10.64 6.64 -15.56
CA ALA A 133 10.76 7.68 -16.58
C ALA A 133 11.75 7.26 -17.67
N THR A 134 11.45 7.61 -18.91
CA THR A 134 12.39 7.50 -20.03
C THR A 134 13.18 8.80 -20.16
N VAL A 135 14.44 8.76 -19.77
CA VAL A 135 15.30 9.95 -19.64
C VAL A 135 16.37 9.94 -20.72
N GLN A 136 16.56 11.06 -21.42
CA GLN A 136 17.67 11.19 -22.38
C GLN A 136 19.02 10.94 -21.71
N ALA A 137 19.93 10.21 -22.35
CA ALA A 137 21.19 9.78 -21.74
C ALA A 137 22.04 10.94 -21.17
N ARG A 138 21.99 12.13 -21.79
CA ARG A 138 22.66 13.34 -21.27
C ARG A 138 22.18 13.79 -19.88
N ASN A 139 20.96 13.44 -19.49
CA ASN A 139 20.35 13.80 -18.22
C ASN A 139 20.46 12.70 -17.16
N GLU A 140 20.99 11.51 -17.50
CA GLU A 140 21.14 10.38 -16.59
C GLU A 140 21.87 10.76 -15.29
N GLY A 141 22.94 11.54 -15.39
CA GLY A 141 23.73 11.98 -14.23
C GLY A 141 22.93 12.84 -13.24
N LEU A 142 21.97 13.64 -13.72
CA LEU A 142 21.06 14.39 -12.84
C LEU A 142 20.14 13.44 -12.08
N PHE A 143 19.50 12.51 -12.78
CA PHE A 143 18.55 11.57 -12.20
C PHE A 143 19.22 10.66 -11.15
N ARG A 144 20.41 10.14 -11.45
CA ARG A 144 21.20 9.35 -10.49
C ARG A 144 21.52 10.14 -9.21
N ARG A 145 21.91 11.41 -9.32
CA ARG A 145 22.15 12.28 -8.15
C ARG A 145 20.89 12.54 -7.32
N LEU A 146 19.72 12.45 -7.94
CA LEU A 146 18.44 12.60 -7.26
C LEU A 146 17.96 11.31 -6.59
N GLY A 147 18.61 10.16 -6.85
CA GLY A 147 18.27 8.86 -6.29
C GLY A 147 17.59 7.89 -7.27
N TRP A 148 17.47 8.24 -8.55
CA TRP A 148 16.91 7.36 -9.56
C TRP A 148 17.91 6.28 -10.00
N VAL A 149 17.39 5.09 -10.29
CA VAL A 149 18.19 3.91 -10.63
C VAL A 149 18.05 3.58 -12.13
N PRO A 150 19.16 3.41 -12.89
CA PRO A 150 19.12 2.98 -14.28
C PRO A 150 18.68 1.53 -14.43
N ARG A 151 17.79 1.26 -15.40
CA ARG A 151 17.33 -0.10 -15.75
C ARG A 151 17.82 -0.54 -17.12
N GLU A 152 17.47 0.21 -18.15
CA GLU A 152 17.70 -0.19 -19.55
C GLU A 152 18.07 1.03 -20.41
N ARG A 153 18.90 0.84 -21.43
CA ARG A 153 19.16 1.84 -22.47
C ARG A 153 18.36 1.53 -23.72
N ILE A 154 17.63 2.52 -24.21
CA ILE A 154 16.79 2.40 -25.41
C ILE A 154 17.12 3.52 -26.39
N HIS A 155 16.81 3.32 -27.67
CA HIS A 155 16.99 4.32 -28.71
C HIS A 155 15.62 4.78 -29.21
N LEU A 156 15.32 6.06 -29.05
CA LEU A 156 14.04 6.68 -29.42
C LEU A 156 14.30 8.04 -30.05
N HIS A 157 13.59 8.35 -31.13
CA HIS A 157 13.73 9.62 -31.86
C HIS A 157 15.20 9.96 -32.20
N ASP A 158 15.93 8.98 -32.73
CA ASP A 158 17.36 9.08 -33.07
C ASP A 158 18.29 9.47 -31.89
N MET A 159 17.81 9.32 -30.66
CA MET A 159 18.58 9.62 -29.44
C MET A 159 18.58 8.46 -28.44
N THR A 160 19.72 8.29 -27.77
CA THR A 160 19.83 7.35 -26.65
C THR A 160 19.12 7.88 -25.42
N HIS A 161 18.24 7.05 -24.88
CA HIS A 161 17.53 7.25 -23.62
C HIS A 161 17.87 6.11 -22.65
N VAL A 162 17.58 6.33 -21.38
CA VAL A 162 17.71 5.38 -20.28
C VAL A 162 16.37 5.32 -19.57
N VAL A 163 15.80 4.13 -19.43
CA VAL A 163 14.69 3.88 -18.53
C VAL A 163 15.23 3.93 -17.11
N MET A 164 14.70 4.85 -16.32
CA MET A 164 15.11 5.10 -14.93
C MET A 164 13.93 4.84 -14.01
N GLU A 165 14.18 4.31 -12.83
CA GLU A 165 13.18 3.98 -11.83
C GLU A 165 13.42 4.78 -10.55
N TRP A 166 12.33 5.27 -9.94
CA TRP A 166 12.36 5.89 -8.61
C TRP A 166 12.05 4.83 -7.55
N PRO A 167 12.95 4.60 -6.57
CA PRO A 167 12.71 3.62 -5.52
C PRO A 167 11.60 4.10 -4.58
N LEU A 168 10.44 3.44 -4.66
CA LEU A 168 9.31 3.66 -3.77
C LEU A 168 9.41 2.71 -2.58
N VAL A 169 9.47 3.25 -1.37
CA VAL A 169 9.76 2.48 -0.14
C VAL A 169 8.57 2.36 0.81
N ARG A 170 7.36 2.71 0.35
CA ARG A 170 6.15 2.74 1.17
C ARG A 170 5.85 1.39 1.85
N ILE A 171 5.92 0.31 1.08
CA ILE A 171 5.66 -1.06 1.57
C ILE A 171 6.75 -1.49 2.55
N GLY A 172 8.02 -1.38 2.16
CA GLY A 172 9.15 -1.76 3.01
C GLY A 172 9.12 -1.02 4.35
N ARG A 173 8.93 0.31 4.34
CA ARG A 173 8.82 1.11 5.57
C ARG A 173 7.67 0.68 6.48
N LEU A 174 6.52 0.29 5.90
CA LEU A 174 5.39 -0.17 6.71
C LEU A 174 5.71 -1.52 7.38
N ALA A 175 6.27 -2.48 6.64
CA ALA A 175 6.68 -3.77 7.18
C ALA A 175 7.74 -3.60 8.28
N GLU A 176 8.77 -2.78 8.04
CA GLU A 176 9.82 -2.44 9.00
C GLU A 176 9.26 -1.83 10.28
N ALA A 177 8.35 -0.87 10.15
CA ALA A 177 7.77 -0.18 11.30
C ALA A 177 6.83 -1.06 12.15
N THR A 178 6.22 -2.09 11.56
CA THR A 178 5.16 -2.88 12.20
C THR A 178 5.59 -4.26 12.65
N LYS A 179 6.51 -4.93 11.94
CA LYS A 179 6.79 -6.36 12.15
C LYS A 179 8.27 -6.72 12.27
N SER A 180 9.20 -5.99 11.64
CA SER A 180 10.62 -6.37 11.65
C SER A 180 11.31 -6.44 13.02
N PRO A 181 10.90 -5.66 14.05
CA PRO A 181 11.47 -5.81 15.39
C PRO A 181 11.10 -7.13 16.10
N LEU A 182 10.12 -7.89 15.60
CA LEU A 182 9.54 -9.02 16.34
C LEU A 182 10.53 -10.18 16.53
N GLY A 183 11.25 -10.59 15.49
CA GLY A 183 12.17 -11.73 15.55
C GLY A 183 13.17 -11.62 16.70
N ASP A 184 13.80 -10.45 16.82
CA ASP A 184 14.78 -10.16 17.87
C ASP A 184 14.11 -10.00 19.25
N LEU A 185 12.92 -9.39 19.31
CA LEU A 185 12.24 -9.07 20.57
C LEU A 185 11.63 -10.31 21.25
N ILE A 186 10.93 -11.15 20.48
CA ILE A 186 10.12 -12.25 21.02
C ILE A 186 10.71 -13.64 20.72
N GLY A 187 11.84 -13.72 20.01
CA GLY A 187 12.46 -15.00 19.64
C GLY A 187 12.71 -15.96 20.81
N ALA A 188 13.00 -15.44 22.01
CA ALA A 188 13.16 -16.22 23.23
C ALA A 188 11.86 -16.93 23.71
N LEU A 189 10.69 -16.40 23.35
CA LEU A 189 9.38 -16.98 23.68
C LEU A 189 8.94 -18.00 22.62
N VAL A 190 9.34 -17.77 21.37
CA VAL A 190 8.84 -18.48 20.18
C VAL A 190 9.38 -19.91 20.06
N GLY A 191 10.56 -20.22 20.63
CA GLY A 191 11.10 -21.59 20.65
C GLY A 191 10.31 -22.62 21.47
N ARG A 192 9.19 -22.22 22.09
CA ARG A 192 8.31 -23.06 22.92
C ARG A 192 6.86 -23.13 22.42
N SER A 193 6.57 -22.57 21.24
CA SER A 193 5.24 -22.61 20.64
C SER A 193 4.91 -24.00 20.06
N THR A 194 3.64 -24.23 19.74
CA THR A 194 3.19 -25.41 19.01
C THR A 194 3.94 -25.50 17.66
N PRO A 195 4.60 -26.63 17.34
CA PRO A 195 5.29 -26.82 16.06
C PRO A 195 4.34 -26.60 14.87
N GLY A 196 4.82 -25.94 13.80
CA GLY A 196 3.99 -25.60 12.64
C GLY A 196 3.28 -24.25 12.70
N PHE A 197 3.19 -23.61 13.88
CA PHE A 197 2.39 -22.40 14.12
C PHE A 197 3.21 -21.24 14.69
N ARG A 198 4.51 -21.20 14.37
CA ARG A 198 5.40 -20.11 14.78
C ARG A 198 4.99 -18.81 14.08
N GLY A 199 4.78 -17.74 14.86
CA GLY A 199 4.47 -16.41 14.33
C GLY A 199 3.13 -16.33 13.61
N ASP A 200 2.24 -17.29 13.87
CA ASP A 200 0.94 -17.42 13.23
C ASP A 200 -0.12 -16.51 13.87
N ASP A 201 -1.30 -16.41 13.24
CA ASP A 201 -2.38 -15.51 13.71
C ASP A 201 -3.04 -16.03 14.99
N GLY A 202 -2.91 -17.33 15.26
CA GLY A 202 -3.24 -17.94 16.54
C GLY A 202 -2.37 -19.14 16.84
N ALA A 203 -2.49 -19.66 18.06
CA ALA A 203 -1.76 -20.85 18.49
C ALA A 203 -2.74 -21.96 18.90
N PRO A 204 -2.61 -23.18 18.35
CA PRO A 204 -3.33 -24.33 18.88
C PRO A 204 -2.89 -24.60 20.32
N VAL A 205 -3.86 -24.79 21.20
CA VAL A 205 -3.65 -25.05 22.62
C VAL A 205 -3.38 -26.54 22.83
N PRO A 206 -2.19 -26.92 23.35
CA PRO A 206 -1.80 -28.33 23.48
C PRO A 206 -2.81 -29.18 24.24
N GLY A 207 -3.15 -30.35 23.69
CA GLY A 207 -4.06 -31.31 24.33
C GLY A 207 -5.55 -30.96 24.22
N SER A 208 -5.91 -30.01 23.36
CA SER A 208 -7.31 -29.61 23.11
C SER A 208 -7.56 -29.31 21.63
N ASP A 209 -8.81 -29.02 21.28
CA ASP A 209 -9.24 -28.52 19.97
C ASP A 209 -9.30 -26.97 19.92
N LEU A 210 -8.75 -26.30 20.93
CA LEU A 210 -8.79 -24.85 21.04
C LEU A 210 -7.65 -24.19 20.27
N VAL A 211 -7.95 -23.02 19.70
CA VAL A 211 -6.99 -22.07 19.15
C VAL A 211 -7.10 -20.78 19.95
N ALA A 212 -5.97 -20.21 20.36
CA ALA A 212 -5.92 -18.93 21.06
C ALA A 212 -5.26 -17.87 20.17
N ALA A 213 -5.94 -16.74 20.00
CA ALA A 213 -5.41 -15.52 19.38
C ALA A 213 -5.41 -14.39 20.41
N CYS A 214 -4.50 -13.42 20.27
CA CYS A 214 -4.44 -12.30 21.20
C CYS A 214 -3.86 -11.07 20.51
N ASP A 215 -4.57 -9.96 20.67
CA ASP A 215 -4.22 -8.73 20.01
C ASP A 215 -4.31 -7.51 20.94
N ALA A 216 -3.41 -6.57 20.74
CA ALA A 216 -3.38 -5.29 21.45
C ALA A 216 -3.72 -4.16 20.47
N ILE A 217 -4.67 -3.31 20.87
CA ILE A 217 -5.09 -2.18 20.04
C ILE A 217 -4.19 -0.98 20.27
N LEU A 218 -3.82 -0.32 19.18
CA LEU A 218 -2.94 0.85 19.19
C LEU A 218 -3.46 1.89 20.20
N PRO A 219 -2.67 2.28 21.23
CA PRO A 219 -3.16 3.17 22.29
C PRO A 219 -3.71 4.50 21.77
N SER A 220 -3.14 5.05 20.70
CA SER A 220 -3.62 6.29 20.08
C SER A 220 -4.99 6.14 19.41
N MET A 221 -5.35 4.95 18.93
CA MET A 221 -6.71 4.63 18.48
C MET A 221 -7.66 4.54 19.66
N VAL A 222 -7.27 3.85 20.75
CA VAL A 222 -8.07 3.74 21.97
C VAL A 222 -8.41 5.13 22.52
N GLU A 223 -7.42 6.03 22.59
CA GLU A 223 -7.63 7.42 23.04
C GLU A 223 -8.53 8.22 22.10
N ARG A 224 -8.30 8.16 20.79
CA ARG A 224 -9.00 9.00 19.80
C ARG A 224 -10.43 8.53 19.54
N ASP A 225 -10.63 7.23 19.39
CA ASP A 225 -11.89 6.62 18.99
C ASP A 225 -12.15 5.32 19.80
N PRO A 226 -12.44 5.42 21.11
CA PRO A 226 -12.52 4.26 22.01
C PRO A 226 -13.60 3.25 21.63
N GLU A 227 -14.73 3.70 21.07
CA GLU A 227 -15.79 2.80 20.59
C GLU A 227 -15.31 2.00 19.39
N TRP A 228 -14.65 2.67 18.45
CA TRP A 228 -14.05 1.96 17.32
C TRP A 228 -12.92 1.04 17.74
N ALA A 229 -12.11 1.43 18.72
CA ALA A 229 -11.09 0.55 19.28
C ALA A 229 -11.72 -0.71 19.89
N GLY A 230 -12.82 -0.57 20.63
CA GLY A 230 -13.60 -1.70 21.14
C GLY A 230 -14.13 -2.61 20.03
N TRP A 231 -14.68 -2.03 18.96
CA TRP A 231 -15.12 -2.79 17.78
C TRP A 231 -13.97 -3.53 17.10
N CYS A 232 -12.86 -2.82 16.85
CA CYS A 232 -11.67 -3.38 16.21
C CYS A 232 -11.05 -4.52 17.03
N ALA A 233 -11.08 -4.43 18.36
CA ALA A 233 -10.54 -5.48 19.24
C ALA A 233 -11.21 -6.83 19.03
N VAL A 234 -12.51 -6.84 18.75
CA VAL A 234 -13.25 -8.06 18.36
C VAL A 234 -12.93 -8.45 16.92
N LEU A 235 -12.99 -7.48 15.99
CA LEU A 235 -12.76 -7.71 14.56
C LEU A 235 -11.42 -8.39 14.28
N VAL A 236 -10.31 -7.87 14.81
CA VAL A 236 -8.97 -8.41 14.53
C VAL A 236 -8.81 -9.82 15.08
N ASN A 237 -9.27 -10.05 16.31
CA ASN A 237 -9.21 -11.38 16.94
C ASN A 237 -10.11 -12.41 16.22
N VAL A 238 -11.28 -12.01 15.73
CA VAL A 238 -12.13 -12.91 14.93
C VAL A 238 -11.49 -13.20 13.57
N ASN A 239 -10.81 -12.23 12.96
CA ASN A 239 -10.04 -12.45 11.75
C ASN A 239 -8.90 -13.45 11.98
N ASP A 240 -8.15 -13.31 13.08
CA ASP A 240 -7.09 -14.26 13.45
C ASP A 240 -7.62 -15.69 13.56
N LEU A 241 -8.72 -15.88 14.31
CA LEU A 241 -9.35 -17.19 14.42
C LEU A 241 -9.85 -17.70 13.06
N SER A 242 -10.39 -16.82 12.22
CA SER A 242 -10.84 -17.16 10.87
C SER A 242 -9.67 -17.59 9.97
N ALA A 243 -8.51 -16.94 10.07
CA ALA A 243 -7.29 -17.32 9.35
C ALA A 243 -6.82 -18.72 9.74
N MET A 244 -6.97 -19.08 11.01
CA MET A 244 -6.68 -20.43 11.52
C MET A 244 -7.74 -21.47 11.17
N GLY A 245 -8.84 -21.06 10.50
CA GLY A 245 -9.99 -21.92 10.21
C GLY A 245 -10.79 -22.30 11.46
N ALA A 246 -10.69 -21.53 12.54
CA ALA A 246 -11.32 -21.79 13.82
C ALA A 246 -12.66 -21.07 13.97
N GLU A 247 -13.65 -21.75 14.53
CA GLU A 247 -14.93 -21.16 14.92
C GLU A 247 -14.75 -20.40 16.24
N PRO A 248 -15.07 -19.10 16.32
CA PRO A 248 -14.97 -18.34 17.57
C PRO A 248 -15.87 -18.88 18.68
N VAL A 249 -15.31 -19.13 19.85
CA VAL A 249 -16.01 -19.66 21.03
C VAL A 249 -16.23 -18.57 22.09
N GLY A 250 -15.28 -17.66 22.27
CA GLY A 250 -15.42 -16.57 23.22
C GLY A 250 -14.21 -15.67 23.34
N LEU A 251 -14.39 -14.53 24.02
CA LEU A 251 -13.41 -13.47 24.16
C LEU A 251 -13.10 -13.19 25.63
N LEU A 252 -11.87 -12.78 25.91
CA LEU A 252 -11.43 -12.17 27.16
C LEU A 252 -10.87 -10.77 26.88
N ASP A 253 -11.27 -9.76 27.64
CA ASP A 253 -10.78 -8.39 27.46
C ASP A 253 -9.90 -7.90 28.62
N ALA A 254 -8.94 -7.04 28.32
CA ALA A 254 -8.15 -6.30 29.30
C ALA A 254 -8.18 -4.80 28.95
N ILE A 255 -8.81 -4.00 29.82
CA ILE A 255 -9.07 -2.57 29.60
C ILE A 255 -8.32 -1.74 30.63
N GLY A 256 -7.47 -0.84 30.16
CA GLY A 256 -6.94 0.30 30.92
C GLY A 256 -7.66 1.58 30.50
N ALA A 257 -8.15 2.35 31.47
CA ALA A 257 -8.87 3.59 31.19
C ALA A 257 -8.62 4.65 32.26
N ARG A 258 -8.64 5.93 31.85
CA ARG A 258 -8.50 7.06 32.78
C ARG A 258 -9.65 7.18 33.78
N ASP A 259 -10.87 6.83 33.36
CA ASP A 259 -12.08 6.89 34.17
C ASP A 259 -13.16 5.93 33.64
N ALA A 260 -14.22 5.74 34.42
CA ALA A 260 -15.31 4.83 34.07
C ALA A 260 -16.10 5.28 32.83
N SER A 261 -16.19 6.59 32.56
CA SER A 261 -16.91 7.09 31.38
C SER A 261 -16.18 6.73 30.10
N PHE A 262 -14.86 6.81 30.11
CA PHE A 262 -14.02 6.40 28.99
C PHE A 262 -14.06 4.87 28.80
N ALA A 263 -13.93 4.10 29.89
CA ALA A 263 -14.05 2.64 29.83
C ALA A 263 -15.39 2.18 29.22
N ARG A 264 -16.50 2.83 29.57
CA ARG A 264 -17.83 2.53 28.99
C ARG A 264 -17.87 2.69 27.46
N ARG A 265 -17.11 3.62 26.89
CA ARG A 265 -17.04 3.81 25.43
C ARG A 265 -16.34 2.63 24.76
N ILE A 266 -15.23 2.16 25.34
CA ILE A 266 -14.53 0.96 24.88
C ILE A 266 -15.46 -0.26 24.97
N VAL A 267 -16.05 -0.49 26.15
CA VAL A 267 -16.95 -1.62 26.40
C VAL A 267 -18.16 -1.59 25.47
N ARG A 268 -18.71 -0.40 25.15
CA ARG A 268 -19.81 -0.28 24.17
C ARG A 268 -19.42 -0.84 22.81
N GLY A 269 -18.29 -0.40 22.25
CA GLY A 269 -17.84 -0.88 20.95
C GLY A 269 -17.53 -2.38 20.95
N LEU A 270 -16.93 -2.87 22.03
CA LEU A 270 -16.65 -4.29 22.21
C LEU A 270 -17.93 -5.12 22.28
N ALA A 271 -18.93 -4.66 23.05
CA ALA A 271 -20.22 -5.34 23.17
C ALA A 271 -21.01 -5.34 21.85
N GLU A 272 -21.02 -4.21 21.14
CA GLU A 272 -21.67 -4.09 19.82
C GLU A 272 -21.05 -5.05 18.80
N ALA A 273 -19.71 -5.13 18.75
CA ALA A 273 -19.03 -6.08 17.88
C ALA A 273 -19.24 -7.54 18.34
N ALA A 274 -19.03 -7.86 19.62
CA ALA A 274 -19.28 -9.19 20.16
C ALA A 274 -20.69 -9.71 19.80
N GLN A 275 -21.71 -8.85 19.91
CA GLN A 275 -23.07 -9.16 19.48
C GLN A 275 -23.18 -9.34 17.96
N ALA A 276 -22.55 -8.47 17.16
CA ALA A 276 -22.61 -8.52 15.71
C ALA A 276 -21.97 -9.80 15.14
N TRP A 277 -20.83 -10.22 15.66
CA TRP A 277 -20.19 -11.50 15.29
C TRP A 277 -20.77 -12.71 16.03
N GLY A 278 -21.63 -12.50 17.04
CA GLY A 278 -22.23 -13.59 17.81
C GLY A 278 -21.23 -14.35 18.68
N VAL A 279 -20.18 -13.67 19.16
CA VAL A 279 -19.12 -14.25 19.99
C VAL A 279 -19.26 -13.72 21.41
N PRO A 280 -19.44 -14.57 22.44
CA PRO A 280 -19.62 -14.10 23.80
C PRO A 280 -18.33 -13.57 24.42
N VAL A 281 -18.43 -12.51 25.22
CA VAL A 281 -17.36 -12.08 26.12
C VAL A 281 -17.45 -12.92 27.39
N LEU A 282 -16.46 -13.76 27.63
CA LEU A 282 -16.43 -14.73 28.73
C LEU A 282 -16.00 -14.09 30.06
N GLY A 283 -15.26 -12.99 29.99
CA GLY A 283 -14.74 -12.28 31.15
C GLY A 283 -13.62 -11.32 30.76
N GLY A 284 -12.91 -10.79 31.74
CA GLY A 284 -11.84 -9.83 31.48
C GLY A 284 -11.32 -9.14 32.73
N HIS A 285 -10.55 -8.08 32.53
CA HIS A 285 -10.02 -7.22 33.58
C HIS A 285 -10.17 -5.74 33.19
N THR A 286 -10.63 -4.90 34.11
CA THR A 286 -10.72 -3.45 33.90
C THR A 286 -9.99 -2.71 35.01
N GLN A 287 -9.04 -1.86 34.63
CA GLN A 287 -8.32 -0.97 35.53
C GLN A 287 -8.61 0.49 35.19
N LEU A 288 -9.02 1.26 36.20
CA LEU A 288 -9.31 2.69 36.10
C LEU A 288 -8.16 3.55 36.66
N GLY A 289 -8.06 4.80 36.21
CA GLY A 289 -7.02 5.74 36.63
C GLY A 289 -5.66 5.52 35.97
N VAL A 290 -5.63 4.85 34.81
CA VAL A 290 -4.43 4.52 34.05
C VAL A 290 -4.52 5.01 32.60
N PRO A 291 -3.41 5.10 31.85
CA PRO A 291 -3.45 5.40 30.41
C PRO A 291 -4.34 4.41 29.64
N ALA A 292 -4.91 4.85 28.51
CA ALA A 292 -5.74 3.98 27.71
C ALA A 292 -4.96 2.79 27.16
N ALA A 293 -5.50 1.60 27.40
CA ALA A 293 -4.98 0.33 26.89
C ALA A 293 -6.16 -0.62 26.61
N LEU A 294 -6.05 -1.40 25.56
CA LEU A 294 -7.04 -2.41 25.22
C LEU A 294 -6.33 -3.60 24.57
N SER A 295 -6.53 -4.76 25.16
CA SER A 295 -6.15 -6.05 24.56
C SER A 295 -7.31 -7.01 24.66
N VAL A 296 -7.46 -7.87 23.66
CA VAL A 296 -8.46 -8.93 23.65
C VAL A 296 -7.75 -10.23 23.29
N THR A 297 -8.11 -11.30 23.99
CA THR A 297 -7.75 -12.67 23.68
C THR A 297 -9.00 -13.38 23.20
N ALA A 298 -8.92 -14.04 22.04
CA ALA A 298 -10.00 -14.86 21.53
C ALA A 298 -9.65 -16.34 21.60
N LEU A 299 -10.67 -17.14 21.92
CA LEU A 299 -10.63 -18.59 21.90
C LEU A 299 -11.53 -19.06 20.77
N GLY A 300 -10.98 -19.87 19.87
CA GLY A 300 -11.71 -20.56 18.82
C GLY A 300 -11.56 -22.06 18.94
N ARG A 301 -12.35 -22.80 18.17
CA ARG A 301 -12.27 -24.26 18.06
C ARG A 301 -11.96 -24.66 16.62
N ALA A 302 -10.97 -25.53 16.44
CA ALA A 302 -10.64 -26.14 15.16
C ALA A 302 -10.06 -27.54 15.37
N GLU A 303 -10.64 -28.55 14.71
CA GLU A 303 -10.07 -29.91 14.72
C GLU A 303 -8.74 -29.98 13.96
N ARG A 304 -8.62 -29.18 12.90
CA ARG A 304 -7.43 -29.09 12.04
C ARG A 304 -7.16 -27.61 11.72
N PRO A 305 -6.48 -26.89 12.61
CA PRO A 305 -6.12 -25.50 12.38
C PRO A 305 -5.28 -25.36 11.10
N VAL A 306 -5.55 -24.31 10.32
CA VAL A 306 -4.78 -23.97 9.12
C VAL A 306 -3.53 -23.21 9.57
N PRO A 307 -2.30 -23.66 9.20
CA PRO A 307 -1.09 -22.93 9.54
C PRO A 307 -0.83 -21.76 8.59
N GLY A 308 -0.20 -20.69 9.05
CA GLY A 308 0.29 -19.58 8.22
C GLY A 308 1.53 -19.95 7.39
N GLY A 309 2.23 -21.03 7.74
CA GLY A 309 3.48 -21.48 7.10
C GLY A 309 3.36 -22.72 6.20
N GLY A 310 2.16 -23.14 5.82
CA GLY A 310 1.97 -24.36 5.01
C GLY A 310 2.10 -24.18 3.49
N GLY A 311 2.63 -23.04 3.01
CA GLY A 311 2.81 -22.77 1.58
C GLY A 311 4.06 -23.46 1.01
N ALA A 312 4.05 -23.72 -0.29
CA ALA A 312 5.21 -24.24 -1.01
C ALA A 312 5.36 -23.59 -2.40
N PRO A 313 6.58 -23.53 -2.96
CA PRO A 313 6.78 -23.13 -4.35
C PRO A 313 5.88 -23.90 -5.31
N GLY A 314 5.22 -23.18 -6.23
CA GLY A 314 4.20 -23.70 -7.14
C GLY A 314 2.77 -23.58 -6.63
N ASN A 315 2.55 -23.21 -5.36
CA ASN A 315 1.21 -22.85 -4.88
C ASN A 315 0.75 -21.51 -5.46
N GLN A 316 -0.56 -21.38 -5.64
CA GLN A 316 -1.22 -20.13 -6.00
C GLN A 316 -1.47 -19.30 -4.74
N LEU A 317 -1.27 -17.98 -4.85
CA LEU A 317 -1.62 -17.01 -3.81
C LEU A 317 -2.96 -16.36 -4.16
N ARG A 318 -3.90 -16.39 -3.22
CA ARG A 318 -5.24 -15.82 -3.36
C ARG A 318 -5.49 -14.77 -2.30
N LEU A 319 -6.16 -13.70 -2.70
CA LEU A 319 -6.78 -12.74 -1.78
C LEU A 319 -8.29 -12.94 -1.78
N SER A 320 -8.88 -13.11 -0.61
CA SER A 320 -10.32 -13.04 -0.39
C SER A 320 -10.64 -11.87 0.54
N ALA A 321 -11.36 -10.86 0.07
CA ALA A 321 -11.58 -9.61 0.80
C ALA A 321 -13.02 -9.11 0.69
N ASP A 322 -13.52 -8.49 1.76
CA ASP A 322 -14.72 -7.67 1.69
C ASP A 322 -14.33 -6.27 1.19
N LEU A 323 -14.67 -5.97 -0.06
CA LEU A 323 -14.38 -4.68 -0.70
C LEU A 323 -15.46 -3.62 -0.43
N GLY A 324 -16.55 -4.00 0.26
CA GLY A 324 -17.61 -3.07 0.65
C GLY A 324 -17.13 -2.07 1.69
N GLY A 325 -17.90 -0.99 1.87
CA GLY A 325 -17.59 0.05 2.85
C GLY A 325 -16.76 1.20 2.30
N GLY A 326 -15.87 1.74 3.14
CA GLY A 326 -15.11 2.95 2.83
C GLY A 326 -14.00 3.25 3.83
N TRP A 327 -13.23 4.30 3.56
CA TRP A 327 -12.22 4.78 4.50
C TRP A 327 -12.85 5.24 5.82
N ARG A 328 -12.36 4.69 6.94
CA ARG A 328 -12.80 5.10 8.27
C ARG A 328 -12.46 6.59 8.48
N PRO A 329 -13.41 7.43 8.96
CA PRO A 329 -13.15 8.86 9.20
C PRO A 329 -11.94 9.07 10.13
N GLY A 330 -10.95 9.84 9.67
CA GLY A 330 -9.68 10.08 10.40
C GLY A 330 -8.58 9.02 10.17
N TYR A 331 -8.84 8.00 9.36
CA TYR A 331 -7.92 6.90 9.04
C TYR A 331 -7.79 6.64 7.53
N HIS A 332 -8.07 7.64 6.69
CA HIS A 332 -7.91 7.53 5.23
C HIS A 332 -6.54 6.99 4.85
N GLY A 333 -6.51 6.05 3.90
CA GLY A 333 -5.29 5.37 3.45
C GLY A 333 -4.70 4.35 4.44
N ARG A 334 -5.29 4.20 5.64
CA ARG A 334 -4.77 3.32 6.71
C ARG A 334 -5.76 2.27 7.18
N GLN A 335 -7.06 2.59 7.23
CA GLN A 335 -8.10 1.67 7.67
C GLN A 335 -9.34 1.77 6.80
N TRP A 336 -9.61 0.68 6.09
CA TRP A 336 -10.84 0.47 5.37
C TRP A 336 -11.85 -0.20 6.29
N ASP A 337 -13.02 0.40 6.45
CA ASP A 337 -14.11 -0.14 7.26
C ASP A 337 -15.09 -0.92 6.37
N SER A 338 -14.80 -2.21 6.21
CA SER A 338 -15.69 -3.15 5.54
C SER A 338 -16.75 -3.76 6.46
N SER A 339 -16.74 -3.44 7.76
CA SER A 339 -17.43 -4.26 8.77
C SER A 339 -18.61 -3.56 9.47
N SER A 340 -18.49 -2.28 9.82
CA SER A 340 -19.44 -1.61 10.73
C SER A 340 -20.85 -1.43 10.16
N HIS A 341 -20.98 -1.52 8.84
CA HIS A 341 -22.24 -1.37 8.11
C HIS A 341 -22.88 -2.72 7.71
N ARG A 342 -22.18 -3.84 7.96
CA ARG A 342 -22.64 -5.18 7.60
C ARG A 342 -23.64 -5.71 8.61
N THR A 343 -24.55 -6.56 8.14
CA THR A 343 -25.45 -7.30 9.02
C THR A 343 -24.68 -8.36 9.81
N SER A 344 -25.21 -8.76 10.97
CA SER A 344 -24.61 -9.83 11.78
C SER A 344 -24.51 -11.17 11.03
N ALA A 345 -25.45 -11.46 10.12
CA ALA A 345 -25.41 -12.66 9.30
C ALA A 345 -24.24 -12.64 8.30
N GLU A 346 -24.01 -11.49 7.66
CA GLU A 346 -22.87 -11.28 6.76
C GLU A 346 -21.54 -11.39 7.54
N LEU A 347 -21.41 -10.68 8.66
CA LEU A 347 -20.19 -10.71 9.47
C LEU A 347 -19.83 -12.12 9.95
N ARG A 348 -20.81 -12.91 10.39
CA ARG A 348 -20.58 -14.31 10.78
C ARG A 348 -20.17 -15.19 9.60
N ALA A 349 -20.71 -14.95 8.42
CA ALA A 349 -20.39 -15.71 7.21
C ALA A 349 -18.92 -15.55 6.78
N LEU A 350 -18.27 -14.44 7.15
CA LEU A 350 -16.84 -14.20 6.87
C LEU A 350 -15.92 -15.26 7.50
N SER A 351 -16.26 -15.78 8.68
CA SER A 351 -15.48 -16.83 9.35
C SER A 351 -15.45 -18.15 8.58
N GLY A 352 -16.39 -18.35 7.66
CA GLY A 352 -16.45 -19.54 6.81
C GLY A 352 -15.53 -19.49 5.57
N VAL A 353 -14.88 -18.35 5.28
CA VAL A 353 -14.10 -18.16 4.05
C VAL A 353 -12.91 -19.12 3.99
N VAL A 354 -12.07 -19.17 5.01
CA VAL A 354 -10.88 -20.04 5.03
C VAL A 354 -11.25 -21.52 5.07
N PRO A 355 -12.19 -21.98 5.93
CA PRO A 355 -12.67 -23.36 5.88
C PRO A 355 -13.22 -23.80 4.52
N ALA A 356 -13.95 -22.91 3.81
CA ALA A 356 -14.50 -23.20 2.49
C ALA A 356 -13.41 -23.34 1.41
N LEU A 357 -12.30 -22.62 1.55
CA LEU A 357 -11.15 -22.72 0.64
C LEU A 357 -10.26 -23.93 0.95
N ALA A 358 -10.22 -24.37 2.20
CA ALA A 358 -9.34 -25.44 2.68
C ALA A 358 -7.87 -25.31 2.20
N PRO A 359 -7.24 -24.14 2.39
CA PRO A 359 -5.91 -23.87 1.85
C PRO A 359 -4.82 -24.63 2.61
N THR A 360 -3.60 -24.63 2.05
CA THR A 360 -2.43 -25.17 2.75
C THR A 360 -1.82 -24.14 3.70
N ALA A 361 -1.96 -22.85 3.40
CA ALA A 361 -1.68 -21.77 4.34
C ALA A 361 -2.70 -20.64 4.29
N ALA A 362 -2.89 -19.95 5.40
CA ALA A 362 -3.74 -18.77 5.47
C ALA A 362 -3.18 -17.74 6.46
N LYS A 363 -3.32 -16.45 6.14
CA LYS A 363 -3.09 -15.34 7.06
C LYS A 363 -4.15 -14.25 6.91
N ASP A 364 -4.50 -13.60 8.02
CA ASP A 364 -5.31 -12.39 7.97
C ASP A 364 -4.48 -11.20 7.48
N VAL A 365 -5.07 -10.28 6.71
CA VAL A 365 -4.35 -9.06 6.29
C VAL A 365 -4.39 -8.03 7.41
N SER A 366 -3.29 -7.95 8.14
CA SER A 366 -3.14 -7.06 9.31
C SER A 366 -2.57 -5.68 8.95
N MET A 367 -2.13 -4.93 9.98
CA MET A 367 -1.56 -3.57 9.85
C MET A 367 -0.29 -3.46 8.99
N ALA A 368 0.36 -4.58 8.67
CA ALA A 368 1.48 -4.62 7.70
C ALA A 368 0.99 -4.46 6.24
N GLY A 369 -0.33 -4.43 6.03
CA GLY A 369 -0.96 -4.40 4.73
C GLY A 369 -0.87 -5.75 4.01
N LEU A 370 -1.43 -5.79 2.81
CA LEU A 370 -1.46 -6.98 1.97
C LEU A 370 -0.06 -7.53 1.70
N VAL A 371 0.86 -6.65 1.29
CA VAL A 371 2.21 -7.08 0.86
C VAL A 371 3.06 -7.52 2.06
N GLY A 372 2.99 -6.80 3.19
CA GLY A 372 3.66 -7.21 4.43
C GLY A 372 3.13 -8.54 4.95
N THR A 373 1.81 -8.74 4.92
CA THR A 373 1.19 -10.02 5.32
C THR A 373 1.60 -11.17 4.41
N ALA A 374 1.64 -10.96 3.08
CA ALA A 374 2.17 -11.95 2.16
C ALA A 374 3.61 -12.32 2.49
N GLY A 375 4.43 -11.34 2.87
CA GLY A 375 5.80 -11.55 3.34
C GLY A 375 5.88 -12.40 4.61
N MET A 376 4.97 -12.19 5.57
CA MET A 376 4.86 -13.04 6.78
C MET A 376 4.51 -14.49 6.42
N LEU A 377 3.54 -14.69 5.50
CA LEU A 377 3.11 -16.02 5.05
C LEU A 377 4.28 -16.78 4.40
N VAL A 378 5.00 -16.15 3.47
CA VAL A 378 6.09 -16.82 2.75
C VAL A 378 7.35 -16.97 3.59
N GLU A 379 7.59 -16.08 4.55
CA GLU A 379 8.65 -16.28 5.56
C GLU A 379 8.38 -17.53 6.40
N ALA A 380 7.16 -17.66 6.95
CA ALA A 380 6.76 -18.85 7.70
C ALA A 380 6.80 -20.13 6.83
N SER A 381 6.53 -19.99 5.54
CA SER A 381 6.57 -21.08 4.55
C SER A 381 7.98 -21.35 3.98
N GLY A 382 8.98 -20.53 4.28
CA GLY A 382 10.34 -20.66 3.74
C GLY A 382 10.46 -20.46 2.21
N CYS A 383 9.65 -19.57 1.63
CA CYS A 383 9.65 -19.28 0.18
C CYS A 383 9.47 -17.77 -0.12
N ARG A 384 9.17 -17.44 -1.39
CA ARG A 384 8.91 -16.08 -1.89
C ARG A 384 7.53 -15.99 -2.53
N ALA A 385 6.87 -14.84 -2.42
CA ALA A 385 5.65 -14.54 -3.17
C ALA A 385 5.95 -13.65 -4.39
N ILE A 386 5.25 -13.88 -5.49
CA ILE A 386 5.09 -12.91 -6.58
C ILE A 386 3.62 -12.57 -6.71
N ILE A 387 3.27 -11.30 -6.53
CA ILE A 387 1.90 -10.79 -6.57
C ILE A 387 1.66 -10.10 -7.91
N ASP A 388 0.64 -10.53 -8.65
CA ASP A 388 0.16 -9.91 -9.87
C ASP A 388 -0.69 -8.69 -9.53
N VAL A 389 -0.10 -7.49 -9.64
CA VAL A 389 -0.72 -6.25 -9.13
C VAL A 389 -2.10 -5.98 -9.76
N ALA A 390 -2.25 -6.26 -11.05
CA ALA A 390 -3.50 -6.06 -11.78
C ALA A 390 -4.60 -7.07 -11.38
N ALA A 391 -4.24 -8.24 -10.85
CA ALA A 391 -5.16 -9.29 -10.45
C ALA A 391 -5.68 -9.13 -9.01
N VAL A 392 -5.06 -8.25 -8.21
CA VAL A 392 -5.50 -8.00 -6.83
C VAL A 392 -6.87 -7.32 -6.83
N PRO A 393 -7.90 -7.94 -6.20
CA PRO A 393 -9.20 -7.32 -6.03
C PRO A 393 -9.08 -6.14 -5.05
N ALA A 394 -9.66 -5.00 -5.41
CA ALA A 394 -9.56 -3.76 -4.64
C ALA A 394 -10.83 -2.91 -4.79
N PRO A 395 -11.19 -2.11 -3.78
CA PRO A 395 -12.30 -1.17 -3.90
C PRO A 395 -11.96 -0.04 -4.87
N SER A 396 -12.93 0.40 -5.67
CA SER A 396 -12.72 1.44 -6.69
C SER A 396 -12.34 2.81 -6.13
N ALA A 397 -12.67 3.06 -4.85
CA ALA A 397 -12.38 4.33 -4.17
C ALA A 397 -10.99 4.36 -3.47
N ALA A 398 -10.21 3.27 -3.52
CA ALA A 398 -8.86 3.24 -2.97
C ALA A 398 -7.81 3.32 -4.08
N SER A 399 -6.76 4.12 -3.84
CA SER A 399 -5.53 3.99 -4.63
C SER A 399 -4.90 2.62 -4.38
N VAL A 400 -4.10 2.13 -5.33
CA VAL A 400 -3.45 0.82 -5.17
C VAL A 400 -2.46 0.82 -4.00
N ALA A 401 -1.66 1.89 -3.86
CA ALA A 401 -0.75 2.00 -2.73
C ALA A 401 -1.48 1.98 -1.38
N ASP A 402 -2.60 2.72 -1.25
CA ASP A 402 -3.38 2.70 -0.02
C ASP A 402 -3.96 1.32 0.27
N TRP A 403 -4.58 0.68 -0.72
CA TRP A 403 -5.15 -0.65 -0.53
C TRP A 403 -4.11 -1.69 -0.13
N PHE A 404 -2.92 -1.67 -0.76
CA PHE A 404 -1.84 -2.61 -0.49
C PHE A 404 -1.20 -2.40 0.88
N THR A 405 -1.39 -1.24 1.51
CA THR A 405 -0.72 -0.83 2.76
C THR A 405 -1.67 -0.46 3.90
N CYS A 406 -2.98 -0.67 3.74
CA CYS A 406 -3.98 -0.43 4.78
C CYS A 406 -4.38 -1.71 5.51
N PHE A 407 -5.01 -1.56 6.67
CA PHE A 407 -5.84 -2.61 7.26
C PHE A 407 -7.21 -2.64 6.56
N PRO A 408 -7.60 -3.73 5.89
CA PRO A 408 -8.76 -3.78 5.00
C PRO A 408 -10.10 -4.05 5.71
N GLY A 409 -10.10 -4.22 7.03
CA GLY A 409 -11.26 -4.67 7.81
C GLY A 409 -11.40 -6.19 7.77
N PHE A 410 -11.68 -6.77 6.59
CA PHE A 410 -11.63 -8.22 6.37
C PHE A 410 -10.95 -8.54 5.05
N ALA A 411 -9.79 -9.19 5.12
CA ALA A 411 -9.18 -9.87 4.00
C ALA A 411 -8.29 -11.03 4.47
N MET A 412 -8.27 -12.11 3.69
CA MET A 412 -7.49 -13.32 3.95
C MET A 412 -6.58 -13.59 2.76
N LEU A 413 -5.29 -13.77 3.03
CA LEU A 413 -4.33 -14.32 2.07
C LEU A 413 -4.23 -15.82 2.28
N THR A 414 -4.39 -16.58 1.21
CA THR A 414 -4.31 -18.05 1.26
C THR A 414 -3.37 -18.58 0.20
N ALA A 415 -2.61 -19.62 0.54
CA ALA A 415 -1.83 -20.41 -0.40
C ALA A 415 -2.53 -21.75 -0.67
N GLU A 416 -2.61 -22.15 -1.94
CA GLU A 416 -3.29 -23.39 -2.34
C GLU A 416 -2.59 -24.08 -3.50
N GLU A 417 -2.73 -25.41 -3.59
CA GLU A 417 -2.23 -26.18 -4.73
C GLU A 417 -3.01 -25.81 -6.01
N PRO A 418 -2.33 -25.69 -7.16
CA PRO A 418 -2.99 -25.42 -8.43
C PRO A 418 -4.09 -26.44 -8.74
N GLY A 419 -5.27 -25.95 -9.13
CA GLY A 419 -6.40 -26.80 -9.52
C GLY A 419 -7.25 -27.34 -8.36
N ARG A 420 -6.90 -27.04 -7.10
CA ARG A 420 -7.69 -27.48 -5.94
C ARG A 420 -9.02 -26.73 -5.78
N VAL A 421 -9.10 -25.46 -6.19
CA VAL A 421 -10.36 -24.69 -6.23
C VAL A 421 -10.34 -23.66 -7.38
N SER A 422 -11.02 -23.94 -8.49
CA SER A 422 -11.16 -22.97 -9.60
C SER A 422 -12.27 -21.94 -9.35
N THR A 423 -13.28 -22.31 -8.54
CA THR A 423 -14.39 -21.43 -8.14
C THR A 423 -14.84 -21.89 -6.75
N PRO A 424 -14.59 -21.12 -5.68
CA PRO A 424 -14.94 -21.56 -4.34
C PRO A 424 -16.46 -21.50 -4.15
N ALA A 425 -17.13 -22.61 -4.42
CA ALA A 425 -18.53 -22.79 -4.08
C ALA A 425 -18.67 -22.59 -2.56
N GLY A 426 -19.58 -21.70 -2.14
CA GLY A 426 -19.88 -21.47 -0.72
C GLY A 426 -19.24 -20.23 -0.09
N LEU A 427 -18.46 -19.42 -0.81
CA LEU A 427 -18.08 -18.11 -0.28
C LEU A 427 -19.30 -17.17 -0.18
N PRO A 428 -19.32 -16.26 0.81
CA PRO A 428 -20.35 -15.22 0.88
C PRO A 428 -20.34 -14.36 -0.39
N GLY A 429 -21.50 -14.12 -1.00
CA GLY A 429 -21.60 -13.45 -2.31
C GLY A 429 -21.10 -12.00 -2.35
N PHE A 430 -20.83 -11.38 -1.19
CA PHE A 430 -20.27 -10.03 -1.08
C PHE A 430 -18.74 -10.03 -0.87
N VAL A 431 -18.11 -11.20 -0.75
CA VAL A 431 -16.65 -11.34 -0.66
C VAL A 431 -16.08 -11.51 -2.06
N SER A 432 -15.12 -10.64 -2.42
CA SER A 432 -14.35 -10.78 -3.65
C SER A 432 -13.18 -11.72 -3.41
N SER A 433 -12.99 -12.71 -4.28
CA SER A 433 -11.89 -13.66 -4.17
C SER A 433 -11.23 -13.88 -5.53
N ALA A 434 -9.91 -13.75 -5.58
CA ALA A 434 -9.13 -13.96 -6.80
C ALA A 434 -7.74 -14.53 -6.49
N VAL A 435 -7.29 -15.46 -7.33
CA VAL A 435 -5.86 -15.79 -7.41
C VAL A 435 -5.14 -14.55 -7.95
N CYS A 436 -4.18 -14.05 -7.19
CA CYS A 436 -3.47 -12.81 -7.48
C CYS A 436 -1.95 -12.97 -7.38
N GLY A 437 -1.44 -14.20 -7.44
CA GLY A 437 -0.01 -14.45 -7.41
C GLY A 437 0.32 -15.92 -7.26
N GLU A 438 1.60 -16.16 -6.99
CA GLU A 438 2.16 -17.48 -6.80
C GLU A 438 3.31 -17.48 -5.79
N LEU A 439 3.58 -18.65 -5.23
CA LEU A 439 4.75 -18.91 -4.41
C LEU A 439 5.87 -19.49 -5.26
N VAL A 440 7.08 -18.99 -5.09
CA VAL A 440 8.29 -19.40 -5.83
C VAL A 440 9.46 -19.64 -4.87
N PRO A 441 10.53 -20.34 -5.29
CA PRO A 441 11.73 -20.46 -4.46
C PRO A 441 12.36 -19.07 -4.21
N GLY A 442 12.86 -18.84 -2.99
CA GLY A 442 13.52 -17.60 -2.60
C GLY A 442 13.00 -17.04 -1.28
N THR A 443 13.16 -15.73 -1.08
CA THR A 443 12.64 -14.99 0.08
C THR A 443 12.06 -13.65 -0.37
N GLY A 444 11.15 -13.08 0.42
CA GLY A 444 10.58 -11.75 0.19
C GLY A 444 9.30 -11.77 -0.67
N VAL A 445 8.93 -10.60 -1.18
CA VAL A 445 7.72 -10.39 -1.98
C VAL A 445 8.03 -9.51 -3.19
N GLY A 446 7.79 -10.05 -4.38
CA GLY A 446 7.84 -9.33 -5.65
C GLY A 446 6.45 -8.89 -6.12
N LEU A 447 6.40 -7.76 -6.82
CA LEU A 447 5.21 -7.27 -7.52
C LEU A 447 5.41 -7.44 -9.03
N ARG A 448 4.57 -8.25 -9.66
CA ARG A 448 4.53 -8.42 -11.12
C ARG A 448 3.60 -7.38 -11.73
N TRP A 449 4.16 -6.61 -12.64
CA TRP A 449 3.48 -5.54 -13.36
C TRP A 449 2.92 -6.05 -14.70
N PRO A 450 1.97 -5.32 -15.31
CA PRO A 450 1.38 -5.70 -16.60
C PRO A 450 2.38 -5.87 -17.76
N ASP A 451 3.56 -5.25 -17.68
CA ASP A 451 4.64 -5.42 -18.66
C ASP A 451 5.49 -6.69 -18.42
N GLY A 452 5.15 -7.52 -17.42
CA GLY A 452 5.88 -8.71 -17.03
C GLY A 452 7.07 -8.45 -16.11
N THR A 453 7.44 -7.18 -15.87
CA THR A 453 8.51 -6.83 -14.93
C THR A 453 8.11 -7.21 -13.52
N VAL A 454 9.06 -7.75 -12.73
CA VAL A 454 8.89 -7.97 -11.29
C VAL A 454 9.81 -7.02 -10.53
N THR A 455 9.23 -6.20 -9.65
CA THR A 455 9.99 -5.35 -8.72
C THR A 455 9.90 -5.93 -7.31
N ASP A 456 10.99 -5.92 -6.56
CA ASP A 456 10.96 -6.36 -5.16
C ASP A 456 10.34 -5.28 -4.28
N ALA A 457 9.23 -5.60 -3.61
CA ALA A 457 8.61 -4.73 -2.62
C ALA A 457 9.15 -5.00 -1.21
N ILE A 458 9.56 -6.25 -0.96
CA ILE A 458 10.25 -6.70 0.25
C ILE A 458 11.32 -7.69 -0.21
N ASP A 459 12.59 -7.41 0.03
CA ASP A 459 13.73 -8.22 -0.41
C ASP A 459 14.27 -9.18 0.68
N HIS A 460 13.70 -9.13 1.88
CA HIS A 460 14.09 -9.94 3.03
C HIS A 460 12.86 -10.45 3.82
N THR A 461 13.08 -10.95 5.04
CA THR A 461 12.02 -11.43 5.95
C THR A 461 11.25 -10.27 6.58
N VAL A 462 9.95 -10.42 6.79
CA VAL A 462 9.11 -9.37 7.39
C VAL A 462 9.23 -9.34 8.91
N THR A 463 9.23 -10.50 9.55
CA THR A 463 9.23 -10.62 11.03
C THR A 463 10.59 -10.99 11.59
N GLY A 464 11.40 -11.75 10.85
CA GLY A 464 12.65 -12.34 11.34
C GLY A 464 12.45 -13.58 12.23
N LEU A 465 11.23 -14.13 12.31
CA LEU A 465 10.93 -15.36 13.08
C LEU A 465 11.34 -16.63 12.33
N GLY A 466 11.47 -16.53 11.00
CA GLY A 466 11.86 -17.62 10.12
C GLY A 466 10.76 -18.65 9.88
N PRO A 467 11.09 -19.77 9.21
CA PRO A 467 10.13 -20.81 8.87
C PRO A 467 9.44 -21.41 10.08
N ALA A 468 8.18 -21.82 9.92
CA ALA A 468 7.36 -22.38 10.98
C ALA A 468 7.55 -23.90 11.20
N THR A 469 8.60 -24.49 10.62
CA THR A 469 8.91 -25.95 10.64
C THR A 469 8.92 -26.58 12.02
#